data_AF-A0A1L9TUH6-F1
#
_entry.id   AF-A0A1L9TUH6-F1
#
_cell.length_a   1.000
_cell.length_b   1.000
_cell.length_c   1.000
_cell.angle_alpha   90.00
_cell.angle_beta   90.00
_cell.angle_gamma   90.00
#
_symmetry.space_group_name_H-M   'P 1'
#
loop_
_entity.id
_entity.type
_entity.pdbx_description
1 polymer ?
#
loop_
_entity_poly.entity_id
_entity_poly.type
_entity_poly.pdbx_seq_one_letter_code
_entity_poly.pdbx_strand_id
1 'polypeptide(L)'
;MAHNHPTSTTTNPTIHITILTIEILLIFSVLILIIGPSRILSESSSTSCTCPQIHINISNPQPSSSPSSPSHHDGIHQRIYNTSAALEATAKSPANPFTWEEILTPPVITYGIRIQKESLNHLDDDPDIEAEAEPAEGGHHGHSHSPGHSSDEIGFVISLEHQLHCLTAIRGLIFPNNTNTSLNSSNTPWQEKTMELNYGHWSHCFDYLAQTILCAADDTLERPKKLVYDGKVYWRNDGAGATHQCRDPRLLWEISVRSQDKPMNMTGWKEGIGAREFFAKELEETGYKYEIPESWSLGVV
;
A
#
# COMPACT_ATOMS: atom_id res chain seq x y z
N MET A 1 56.82 -73.50 1.32
CA MET A 1 55.39 -73.24 1.54
C MET A 1 55.26 -72.09 2.53
N ALA A 2 54.93 -70.90 2.03
CA ALA A 2 54.55 -69.75 2.85
C ALA A 2 53.31 -69.15 2.17
N HIS A 3 52.14 -69.40 2.75
CA HIS A 3 50.87 -68.85 2.28
C HIS A 3 50.66 -67.48 2.93
N ASN A 4 50.67 -66.43 2.12
CA ASN A 4 50.20 -65.11 2.51
C ASN A 4 48.67 -65.08 2.43
N HIS A 5 48.01 -64.76 3.55
CA HIS A 5 46.60 -64.42 3.61
C HIS A 5 46.40 -62.97 3.14
N PRO A 6 45.39 -62.66 2.30
CA PRO A 6 44.97 -61.29 2.06
C PRO A 6 44.07 -60.82 3.22
N THR A 7 44.46 -59.72 3.86
CA THR A 7 43.65 -58.99 4.85
C THR A 7 42.53 -58.24 4.13
N SER A 8 41.27 -58.67 4.31
CA SER A 8 40.09 -57.93 3.88
C SER A 8 39.81 -56.78 4.85
N THR A 9 40.00 -55.55 4.40
CA THR A 9 39.60 -54.33 5.12
C THR A 9 38.09 -54.15 5.04
N THR A 10 37.37 -54.54 6.09
CA THR A 10 35.96 -54.21 6.28
C THR A 10 35.84 -52.73 6.63
N THR A 11 35.42 -51.91 5.67
CA THR A 11 35.15 -50.48 5.89
C THR A 11 33.78 -50.29 6.52
N ASN A 12 33.73 -49.45 7.56
CA ASN A 12 32.54 -49.22 8.37
C ASN A 12 31.45 -48.50 7.54
N PRO A 13 30.22 -49.03 7.43
CA PRO A 13 29.15 -48.46 6.61
C PRO A 13 28.81 -47.01 6.97
N THR A 14 29.04 -46.59 8.22
CA THR A 14 28.82 -45.21 8.65
C THR A 14 29.77 -44.24 7.94
N ILE A 15 31.00 -44.65 7.64
CA ILE A 15 32.00 -43.81 6.96
C ILE A 15 31.57 -43.57 5.51
N HIS A 16 31.05 -44.60 4.83
CA HIS A 16 30.55 -44.47 3.45
C HIS A 16 29.36 -43.52 3.35
N ILE A 17 28.43 -43.59 4.31
CA ILE A 17 27.28 -42.67 4.34
C ILE A 17 27.75 -41.24 4.57
N THR A 18 28.68 -41.01 5.51
CA THR A 18 29.20 -39.66 5.77
C THR A 18 29.93 -39.07 4.56
N ILE A 19 30.74 -39.86 3.86
CA ILE A 19 31.45 -39.42 2.65
C ILE A 19 30.44 -39.07 1.55
N LEU A 20 29.44 -39.92 1.32
CA LEU A 20 28.41 -39.67 0.31
C LEU A 20 27.61 -38.40 0.62
N THR A 21 27.26 -38.15 1.89
CA THR A 21 26.56 -36.92 2.27
C THR A 21 27.41 -35.66 2.06
N ILE A 22 28.72 -35.73 2.33
CA ILE A 22 29.63 -34.61 2.11
C ILE A 22 29.80 -34.34 0.61
N GLU A 23 29.95 -35.37 -0.21
CA GLU A 23 30.03 -35.23 -1.67
C GLU A 23 28.77 -34.61 -2.25
N ILE A 24 27.58 -35.05 -1.83
CA ILE A 24 26.31 -34.48 -2.28
C ILE A 24 26.20 -33.00 -1.90
N LEU A 25 26.54 -32.62 -0.65
CA LEU A 25 26.50 -31.23 -0.20
C LEU A 25 27.50 -30.34 -0.96
N LEU A 26 28.69 -30.85 -1.26
CA LEU A 26 29.68 -30.13 -2.07
C LEU A 26 29.20 -29.94 -3.51
N ILE A 27 28.60 -30.96 -4.13
CA ILE A 27 28.04 -30.86 -5.48
C ILE A 27 26.89 -29.83 -5.51
N PHE A 28 25.98 -29.86 -4.54
CA PHE A 28 24.90 -28.86 -4.45
C PHE A 28 25.45 -27.45 -4.24
N SER A 29 26.46 -27.27 -3.40
CA SER A 29 27.10 -25.97 -3.17
C SER A 29 27.75 -25.42 -4.44
N VAL A 30 28.46 -26.28 -5.20
CA VAL A 30 29.06 -25.91 -6.48
C VAL A 30 28.00 -25.60 -7.54
N LEU A 31 26.91 -26.36 -7.60
CA LEU A 31 25.78 -26.08 -8.50
C LEU A 31 25.11 -24.74 -8.18
N ILE A 32 24.95 -24.40 -6.90
CA ILE A 32 24.44 -23.08 -6.48
C ILE A 32 25.40 -21.95 -6.89
N LEU A 33 26.71 -22.17 -6.88
CA LEU A 33 27.69 -21.18 -7.35
C LEU A 33 27.74 -21.05 -8.88
N ILE A 34 27.46 -22.13 -9.62
CA ILE A 34 27.43 -22.15 -11.10
C ILE A 34 26.10 -21.63 -11.65
N ILE A 35 24.97 -21.96 -11.00
CA ILE A 35 23.59 -21.62 -11.43
C ILE A 35 23.09 -20.34 -10.74
N GLY A 36 23.60 -20.02 -9.56
CA GLY A 36 23.38 -18.73 -8.89
C GLY A 36 23.93 -17.58 -9.73
N PRO A 37 23.43 -16.35 -9.54
CA PRO A 37 23.43 -15.29 -10.55
C PRO A 37 24.82 -14.64 -10.73
N SER A 38 25.74 -15.39 -11.33
CA SER A 38 27.05 -14.90 -11.78
C SER A 38 26.99 -14.41 -13.24
N ARG A 39 25.80 -14.05 -13.74
CA ARG A 39 25.54 -13.57 -15.11
C ARG A 39 24.90 -12.18 -15.13
N ILE A 40 25.26 -11.27 -14.23
CA ILE A 40 25.01 -9.83 -14.40
C ILE A 40 26.19 -9.01 -13.85
N LEU A 41 27.38 -9.23 -14.38
CA LEU A 41 28.46 -8.24 -14.34
C LEU A 41 29.15 -8.25 -15.70
N SER A 42 28.59 -7.50 -16.64
CA SER A 42 29.36 -6.92 -17.74
C SER A 42 29.47 -5.43 -17.46
N GLU A 43 30.69 -5.05 -17.08
CA GLU A 43 31.37 -3.79 -17.32
C GLU A 43 30.61 -2.46 -17.17
N SER A 44 31.08 -1.75 -16.14
CA SER A 44 31.17 -0.31 -16.03
C SER A 44 31.40 0.43 -17.36
N SER A 45 30.46 1.31 -17.68
CA SER A 45 30.84 2.63 -18.19
C SER A 45 30.14 3.68 -17.32
N SER A 46 30.97 4.56 -16.77
CA SER A 46 30.57 5.72 -15.99
C SER A 46 29.74 6.67 -16.85
N THR A 47 28.43 6.71 -16.63
CA THR A 47 27.62 7.86 -16.99
C THR A 47 26.74 8.19 -15.78
N SER A 48 26.83 9.44 -15.32
CA SER A 48 25.86 9.99 -14.39
C SER A 48 24.45 9.65 -14.88
N CYS A 49 23.59 9.14 -13.99
CA CYS A 49 22.16 9.11 -14.26
C CYS A 49 21.66 10.56 -14.34
N THR A 50 21.84 11.18 -15.50
CA THR A 50 20.97 12.26 -15.94
C THR A 50 19.65 11.59 -16.30
N CYS A 51 18.69 11.61 -15.37
CA CYS A 51 17.30 11.54 -15.76
C CYS A 51 17.10 12.56 -16.90
N PRO A 52 16.40 12.22 -18.00
CA PRO A 52 15.98 13.23 -18.94
C PRO A 52 15.12 14.22 -18.16
N GLN A 53 15.69 15.39 -17.86
CA GLN A 53 14.90 16.56 -17.54
C GLN A 53 14.11 16.81 -18.83
N ILE A 54 12.87 16.32 -18.86
CA ILE A 54 11.91 16.77 -19.85
C ILE A 54 11.78 18.26 -19.54
N HIS A 55 12.51 19.05 -20.31
CA HIS A 55 12.40 20.50 -20.33
C HIS A 55 11.03 20.78 -20.96
N ILE A 56 9.97 20.66 -20.16
CA ILE A 56 8.69 21.26 -20.50
C ILE A 56 8.98 22.76 -20.51
N ASN A 57 8.94 23.34 -21.70
CA ASN A 57 9.00 24.78 -21.84
C ASN A 57 7.76 25.36 -21.16
N ILE A 58 7.87 25.74 -19.88
CA ILE A 58 6.87 26.51 -19.14
C ILE A 58 6.92 27.94 -19.67
N SER A 59 6.56 28.11 -20.94
CA SER A 59 6.16 29.38 -21.48
C SER A 59 4.66 29.49 -21.30
N ASN A 60 4.28 29.99 -20.12
CA ASN A 60 2.98 30.61 -19.84
C ASN A 60 1.76 29.66 -19.74
N PRO A 61 1.51 29.02 -18.57
CA PRO A 61 0.12 28.73 -18.20
C PRO A 61 -0.50 30.07 -17.83
N GLN A 62 -1.13 30.75 -18.79
CA GLN A 62 -2.07 31.79 -18.43
C GLN A 62 -3.05 31.18 -17.43
N PRO A 63 -3.22 31.74 -16.22
CA PRO A 63 -4.41 31.42 -15.46
C PRO A 63 -5.57 31.97 -16.29
N SER A 64 -6.39 31.10 -16.86
CA SER A 64 -7.76 31.50 -17.19
C SER A 64 -8.44 31.74 -15.84
N SER A 65 -8.15 32.88 -15.23
CA SER A 65 -8.93 33.44 -14.13
C SER A 65 -10.26 33.87 -14.71
N SER A 66 -11.13 32.90 -14.96
CA SER A 66 -12.55 33.15 -15.00
C SER A 66 -12.95 33.59 -13.58
N PRO A 67 -13.71 34.68 -13.43
CA PRO A 67 -14.15 35.13 -12.12
C PRO A 67 -14.90 34.00 -11.44
N SER A 68 -14.53 33.74 -10.19
CA SER A 68 -15.13 32.74 -9.30
C SER A 68 -16.66 32.85 -9.31
N SER A 69 -17.32 31.98 -10.06
CA SER A 69 -18.72 31.64 -9.78
C SER A 69 -18.74 30.78 -8.51
N PRO A 70 -19.74 30.93 -7.61
CA PRO A 70 -19.86 30.14 -6.38
C PRO A 70 -20.25 28.68 -6.63
N SER A 71 -19.88 28.13 -7.79
CA SER A 71 -20.34 26.88 -8.37
C SER A 71 -19.17 26.11 -8.99
N HIS A 72 -18.05 25.95 -8.26
CA HIS A 72 -17.19 24.79 -8.50
C HIS A 72 -17.91 23.58 -7.91
N HIS A 73 -18.95 23.16 -8.62
CA HIS A 73 -19.70 21.93 -8.32
C HIS A 73 -18.76 20.74 -8.41
N ASP A 74 -18.94 19.80 -7.48
CA ASP A 74 -18.40 18.45 -7.37
C ASP A 74 -18.23 17.74 -8.73
N GLY A 75 -17.18 18.11 -9.47
CA GLY A 75 -16.94 17.67 -10.84
C GLY A 75 -15.74 16.74 -10.92
N ILE A 76 -15.68 15.92 -11.97
CA ILE A 76 -14.48 15.15 -12.27
C ILE A 76 -13.42 16.13 -12.79
N HIS A 77 -12.28 16.20 -12.10
CA HIS A 77 -11.14 17.03 -12.49
C HIS A 77 -9.96 16.15 -12.93
N GLN A 78 -9.22 16.59 -13.95
CA GLN A 78 -7.96 15.95 -14.30
C GLN A 78 -6.88 16.41 -13.32
N ARG A 79 -6.14 15.45 -12.76
CA ARG A 79 -5.02 15.69 -11.86
C ARG A 79 -3.76 15.04 -12.41
N ILE A 80 -2.70 15.81 -12.52
CA ILE A 80 -1.37 15.32 -12.88
C ILE A 80 -0.68 14.84 -11.61
N TYR A 81 -0.10 13.63 -11.66
CA TYR A 81 0.70 13.08 -10.58
C TYR A 81 2.14 13.53 -10.78
N ASN A 82 2.61 14.42 -9.91
CA ASN A 82 3.98 14.90 -9.88
C ASN A 82 4.60 14.53 -8.54
N THR A 83 5.91 14.30 -8.52
CA THR A 83 6.61 14.06 -7.25
C THR A 83 6.45 15.27 -6.32
N SER A 84 6.19 14.99 -5.05
CA SER A 84 6.06 16.02 -4.02
C SER A 84 7.18 15.89 -3.01
N ALA A 85 8.11 16.85 -3.00
CA ALA A 85 9.23 16.85 -2.05
C ALA A 85 8.77 16.84 -0.57
N ALA A 86 7.60 17.44 -0.29
CA ALA A 86 7.00 17.44 1.04
C ALA A 86 6.45 16.06 1.43
N LEU A 87 5.85 15.33 0.48
CA LEU A 87 5.35 13.97 0.73
C LEU A 87 6.51 12.96 0.74
N GLU A 88 7.52 13.12 -0.12
CA GLU A 88 8.69 12.23 -0.10
C GLU A 88 9.61 12.45 1.13
N ALA A 89 9.44 13.53 1.89
CA ALA A 89 10.27 13.82 3.06
C ALA A 89 10.24 12.69 4.11
N THR A 90 11.43 12.18 4.46
CA THR A 90 11.63 11.09 5.44
C THR A 90 11.96 11.58 6.85
N ALA A 91 12.19 12.90 7.01
CA ALA A 91 12.40 13.59 8.28
C ALA A 91 12.01 15.07 8.13
N LYS A 92 11.67 15.72 9.25
CA LYS A 92 11.48 17.18 9.30
C LYS A 92 12.79 17.91 9.00
N SER A 93 12.71 18.99 8.21
CA SER A 93 13.82 19.88 7.93
C SER A 93 13.33 21.31 7.69
N PRO A 94 14.20 22.34 7.64
CA PRO A 94 13.78 23.68 7.27
C PRO A 94 13.09 23.76 5.89
N ALA A 95 13.42 22.85 4.96
CA ALA A 95 12.78 22.76 3.65
C ALA A 95 11.43 22.02 3.68
N ASN A 96 11.25 21.10 4.63
CA ASN A 96 10.03 20.30 4.82
C ASN A 96 9.64 20.31 6.31
N PRO A 97 8.98 21.38 6.81
CA PRO A 97 8.76 21.57 8.24
C PRO A 97 7.58 20.75 8.81
N PHE A 98 6.69 20.26 7.95
CA PHE A 98 5.47 19.55 8.34
C PHE A 98 5.63 18.03 8.27
N THR A 99 4.99 17.33 9.20
CA THR A 99 4.73 15.88 9.14
C THR A 99 3.70 15.53 8.08
N TRP A 100 3.59 14.25 7.77
CA TRP A 100 2.52 13.73 6.92
C TRP A 100 1.13 14.00 7.51
N GLU A 101 0.95 13.84 8.82
CA GLU A 101 -0.29 14.17 9.52
C GLU A 101 -0.66 15.64 9.31
N GLU A 102 0.31 16.56 9.49
CA GLU A 102 0.08 18.00 9.31
C GLU A 102 -0.23 18.39 7.84
N ILE A 103 0.22 17.60 6.86
CA ILE A 103 0.00 17.85 5.43
C ILE A 103 -1.32 17.24 4.93
N LEU A 104 -1.58 15.99 5.30
CA LEU A 104 -2.63 15.16 4.69
C LEU A 104 -3.91 15.11 5.51
N THR A 105 -3.83 15.32 6.82
CA THR A 105 -5.00 15.21 7.70
C THR A 105 -5.38 16.60 8.25
N PRO A 106 -6.65 17.01 8.10
CA PRO A 106 -7.13 18.23 8.74
C PRO A 106 -6.85 18.26 10.26
N PRO A 107 -6.66 19.45 10.88
CA PRO A 107 -6.27 19.55 12.29
C PRO A 107 -7.27 19.02 13.32
N VAL A 108 -8.52 18.73 12.92
CA VAL A 108 -9.66 18.48 13.83
C VAL A 108 -10.16 17.03 13.78
N ILE A 109 -9.67 16.22 12.84
CA ILE A 109 -10.30 14.94 12.47
C ILE A 109 -9.76 13.70 13.19
N THR A 110 -9.00 13.85 14.28
CA THR A 110 -8.69 12.71 15.17
C THR A 110 -9.95 12.00 15.68
N TYR A 111 -11.14 12.61 15.52
CA TYR A 111 -12.43 12.19 16.06
C TYR A 111 -13.55 12.08 15.00
N GLY A 112 -13.24 12.24 13.70
CA GLY A 112 -14.24 12.25 12.62
C GLY A 112 -15.18 13.47 12.61
N ILE A 113 -16.19 13.41 11.74
CA ILE A 113 -17.32 14.35 11.66
C ILE A 113 -18.16 14.23 12.94
N ARG A 114 -18.13 15.30 13.73
CA ARG A 114 -18.97 15.43 14.93
C ARG A 114 -20.45 15.47 14.55
N ILE A 115 -21.24 14.61 15.17
CA ILE A 115 -22.70 14.57 14.98
C ILE A 115 -23.44 14.98 16.24
N GLN A 116 -24.70 15.37 16.07
CA GLN A 116 -25.60 15.63 17.18
C GLN A 116 -25.91 14.32 17.90
N LYS A 117 -26.01 14.37 19.24
CA LYS A 117 -26.21 13.17 20.07
C LYS A 117 -27.52 12.45 19.74
N GLU A 118 -28.53 13.21 19.34
CA GLU A 118 -29.85 12.72 18.94
C GLU A 118 -29.78 11.84 17.68
N SER A 119 -28.80 12.08 16.80
CA SER A 119 -28.57 11.28 15.61
C SER A 119 -28.07 9.87 15.93
N LEU A 120 -27.53 9.63 17.14
CA LEU A 120 -27.07 8.31 17.58
C LEU A 120 -28.21 7.32 17.80
N ASN A 121 -29.39 7.81 18.18
CA ASN A 121 -30.54 6.95 18.45
C ASN A 121 -30.96 6.15 17.21
N HIS A 122 -30.68 6.65 16.01
CA HIS A 122 -30.93 5.96 14.74
C HIS A 122 -29.83 4.97 14.35
N LEU A 123 -28.68 5.00 15.03
CA LEU A 123 -27.57 4.08 14.77
C LEU A 123 -27.63 2.83 15.66
N ASP A 124 -28.32 2.89 16.81
CA ASP A 124 -28.51 1.75 17.72
C ASP A 124 -29.53 0.71 17.20
N ASP A 125 -30.34 1.04 16.18
CA ASP A 125 -31.42 0.19 15.63
C ASP A 125 -30.96 -0.80 14.53
N ASP A 126 -29.67 -0.84 14.18
CA ASP A 126 -29.17 -1.75 13.15
C ASP A 126 -28.96 -3.18 13.71
N PRO A 127 -29.68 -4.20 13.18
CA PRO A 127 -29.64 -5.57 13.69
C PRO A 127 -28.30 -6.28 13.49
N ASP A 128 -27.40 -5.76 12.66
CA ASP A 128 -26.06 -6.33 12.46
C ASP A 128 -25.04 -5.82 13.51
N ILE A 129 -25.47 -4.93 14.43
CA ILE A 129 -24.67 -4.50 15.59
C ILE A 129 -24.90 -5.50 16.73
N GLU A 130 -24.40 -6.73 16.55
CA GLU A 130 -23.98 -7.45 17.74
C GLU A 130 -22.79 -6.67 18.30
N ALA A 131 -22.88 -6.22 19.55
CA ALA A 131 -21.73 -5.66 20.23
C ALA A 131 -20.64 -6.72 20.22
N GLU A 132 -19.66 -6.59 19.31
CA GLU A 132 -18.55 -7.53 19.25
C GLU A 132 -17.78 -7.39 20.55
N ALA A 133 -18.05 -8.32 21.46
CA ALA A 133 -17.30 -8.49 22.69
C ALA A 133 -15.96 -9.11 22.28
N GLU A 134 -14.99 -8.25 21.99
CA GLU A 134 -13.61 -8.68 21.74
C GLU A 134 -13.12 -9.52 22.93
N PRO A 135 -12.72 -10.79 22.71
CA PRO A 135 -12.18 -11.61 23.78
C PRO A 135 -10.88 -10.97 24.29
N ALA A 136 -10.72 -10.94 25.61
CA ALA A 136 -9.57 -10.37 26.28
C ALA A 136 -8.30 -11.21 26.07
N GLU A 137 -7.75 -11.26 24.86
CA GLU A 137 -6.42 -11.81 24.60
C GLU A 137 -5.59 -10.86 23.74
N GLY A 138 -4.83 -10.00 24.42
CA GLY A 138 -3.52 -9.52 23.97
C GLY A 138 -3.42 -8.86 22.58
N GLY A 139 -4.10 -7.73 22.36
CA GLY A 139 -3.97 -6.93 21.14
C GLY A 139 -3.23 -5.61 21.38
N HIS A 140 -2.13 -5.38 20.66
CA HIS A 140 -1.45 -4.10 20.57
C HIS A 140 -2.39 -3.01 20.01
N HIS A 141 -2.64 -2.01 20.85
CA HIS A 141 -3.11 -0.64 20.61
C HIS A 141 -3.64 -0.30 19.22
N GLY A 142 -4.97 -0.34 19.07
CA GLY A 142 -5.65 0.63 18.21
C GLY A 142 -5.41 2.02 18.80
N HIS A 143 -4.58 2.82 18.14
CA HIS A 143 -4.32 4.20 18.53
C HIS A 143 -5.56 5.07 18.30
N SER A 144 -6.33 5.31 19.36
CA SER A 144 -6.79 6.66 19.71
C SER A 144 -7.30 6.70 21.14
N HIS A 145 -6.38 6.62 22.10
CA HIS A 145 -6.65 7.08 23.47
C HIS A 145 -5.50 8.00 23.89
N SER A 146 -5.61 9.28 23.55
CA SER A 146 -4.95 10.31 24.34
C SER A 146 -5.58 10.30 25.74
N PRO A 147 -4.79 10.28 26.83
CA PRO A 147 -5.32 10.35 28.17
C PRO A 147 -5.89 11.75 28.42
N GLY A 148 -7.22 11.87 28.51
CA GLY A 148 -7.87 13.13 28.91
C GLY A 148 -9.23 13.46 28.28
N HIS A 149 -9.73 12.70 27.32
CA HIS A 149 -11.00 13.01 26.64
C HIS A 149 -12.11 12.02 26.98
N SER A 150 -13.31 12.55 27.26
CA SER A 150 -14.49 11.76 27.61
C SER A 150 -14.98 10.93 26.42
N SER A 151 -15.59 9.80 26.72
CA SER A 151 -16.24 8.85 25.80
C SER A 151 -17.45 9.41 25.03
N ASP A 152 -17.55 10.74 24.88
CA ASP A 152 -18.76 11.44 24.42
C ASP A 152 -18.68 11.99 22.98
N GLU A 153 -17.52 11.96 22.33
CA GLU A 153 -17.38 12.43 20.93
C GLU A 153 -17.45 11.24 19.96
N ILE A 154 -18.66 10.94 19.48
CA ILE A 154 -18.97 9.88 18.50
C ILE A 154 -19.26 10.55 17.16
N GLY A 155 -18.71 10.02 16.07
CA GLY A 155 -18.79 10.66 14.75
C GLY A 155 -18.66 9.70 13.57
N PHE A 156 -19.15 10.14 12.41
CA PHE A 156 -18.84 9.49 11.14
C PHE A 156 -17.43 9.87 10.71
N VAL A 157 -16.74 9.02 9.96
CA VAL A 157 -15.46 9.37 9.35
C VAL A 157 -15.61 9.36 7.84
N ILE A 158 -14.96 10.28 7.13
CA ILE A 158 -14.91 10.25 5.66
C ILE A 158 -13.87 9.20 5.26
N SER A 159 -14.20 8.31 4.33
CA SER A 159 -13.30 7.23 3.90
C SER A 159 -11.95 7.73 3.39
N LEU A 160 -11.91 8.86 2.68
CA LEU A 160 -10.66 9.56 2.32
C LEU A 160 -9.76 9.80 3.53
N GLU A 161 -10.32 10.30 4.63
CA GLU A 161 -9.59 10.64 5.85
C GLU A 161 -9.09 9.36 6.55
N HIS A 162 -9.92 8.32 6.62
CA HIS A 162 -9.53 7.04 7.20
C HIS A 162 -8.40 6.38 6.38
N GLN A 163 -8.46 6.43 5.05
CA GLN A 163 -7.40 5.94 4.17
C GLN A 163 -6.08 6.67 4.39
N LEU A 164 -6.10 8.01 4.50
CA LEU A 164 -4.90 8.81 4.79
C LEU A 164 -4.35 8.56 6.20
N HIS A 165 -5.22 8.38 7.19
CA HIS A 165 -4.84 8.01 8.55
C HIS A 165 -4.08 6.68 8.58
N CYS A 166 -4.66 5.64 7.97
CA CYS A 166 -4.02 4.32 7.84
C CYS A 166 -2.69 4.40 7.10
N LEU A 167 -2.64 5.13 5.97
CA LEU A 167 -1.40 5.31 5.20
C LEU A 167 -0.31 5.97 6.05
N THR A 168 -0.67 6.97 6.86
CA THR A 168 0.27 7.69 7.73
C THR A 168 0.76 6.81 8.90
N ALA A 169 -0.11 5.99 9.49
CA ALA A 169 0.25 5.02 10.51
C ALA A 169 1.24 3.97 9.99
N ILE A 170 1.00 3.41 8.79
CA ILE A 170 1.91 2.46 8.14
C ILE A 170 3.24 3.14 7.80
N ARG A 171 3.20 4.38 7.29
CA ARG A 171 4.42 5.15 7.00
C ARG A 171 5.26 5.37 8.26
N GLY A 172 4.65 5.67 9.40
CA GLY A 172 5.34 5.88 10.67
C GLY A 172 6.12 4.66 11.18
N LEU A 173 5.68 3.44 10.83
CA LEU A 173 6.45 2.22 11.12
C LEU A 173 7.75 2.15 10.33
N ILE A 174 7.81 2.77 9.16
CA ILE A 174 8.95 2.74 8.24
C ILE A 174 9.85 3.97 8.44
N PHE A 175 9.24 5.12 8.71
CA PHE A 175 9.91 6.42 8.86
C PHE A 175 9.56 7.07 10.22
N PRO A 176 9.98 6.51 11.36
CA PRO A 176 9.55 6.99 12.68
C PRO A 176 9.97 8.44 13.00
N ASN A 177 10.90 9.02 12.24
CA ASN A 177 11.38 10.39 12.42
C ASN A 177 10.55 11.47 11.72
N ASN A 178 9.51 11.11 10.95
CA ASN A 178 8.66 12.06 10.22
C ASN A 178 7.16 11.98 10.56
N THR A 179 6.79 11.23 11.57
CA THR A 179 5.40 11.10 12.04
C THR A 179 5.25 11.65 13.45
N ASN A 180 4.01 11.97 13.82
CA ASN A 180 3.68 12.34 15.20
C ASN A 180 3.49 11.10 16.10
N THR A 181 3.59 9.90 15.54
CA THR A 181 3.46 8.61 16.22
C THR A 181 4.84 8.03 16.51
N SER A 182 5.28 8.06 17.78
CA SER A 182 6.52 7.41 18.19
C SER A 182 6.33 5.90 18.28
N LEU A 183 6.60 5.18 17.19
CA LEU A 183 6.64 3.72 17.22
C LEU A 183 8.10 3.30 17.45
N ASN A 184 8.39 2.73 18.63
CA ASN A 184 9.70 2.22 19.00
C ASN A 184 10.05 0.98 18.16
N SER A 185 10.34 1.15 16.87
CA SER A 185 10.82 0.07 16.01
C SER A 185 12.34 -0.04 16.14
N SER A 186 12.78 -0.61 17.26
CA SER A 186 14.15 -1.11 17.39
C SER A 186 14.21 -2.51 16.78
N ASN A 187 15.21 -2.73 15.92
CA ASN A 187 15.68 -4.01 15.36
C ASN A 187 15.26 -4.31 13.92
N THR A 188 16.02 -3.81 12.94
CA THR A 188 16.38 -4.66 11.78
C THR A 188 17.82 -4.38 11.30
N PRO A 189 18.64 -5.42 11.02
CA PRO A 189 19.99 -5.27 10.49
C PRO A 189 19.97 -5.35 8.96
N TRP A 190 19.59 -4.27 8.26
CA TRP A 190 19.71 -4.18 6.80
C TRP A 190 20.89 -3.29 6.40
N GLN A 191 21.66 -3.70 5.39
CA GLN A 191 22.89 -3.00 4.96
C GLN A 191 22.60 -1.53 4.57
N GLU A 192 23.39 -0.60 5.10
CA GLU A 192 23.23 0.86 5.02
C GLU A 192 23.07 1.39 3.58
N LYS A 193 23.81 0.84 2.61
CA LYS A 193 23.73 1.26 1.20
C LYS A 193 22.47 0.79 0.47
N THR A 194 21.91 -0.36 0.85
CA THR A 194 20.60 -0.80 0.34
C THR A 194 19.47 0.00 0.98
N MET A 195 19.70 0.51 2.19
CA MET A 195 18.69 1.20 2.98
C MET A 195 18.32 2.58 2.42
N GLU A 196 19.29 3.39 1.98
CA GLU A 196 18.99 4.70 1.35
C GLU A 196 18.21 4.57 0.04
N LEU A 197 18.59 3.61 -0.82
CA LEU A 197 17.85 3.30 -2.05
C LEU A 197 16.42 2.82 -1.75
N ASN A 198 16.25 1.99 -0.72
CA ASN A 198 14.94 1.51 -0.29
C ASN A 198 14.09 2.64 0.30
N TYR A 199 14.67 3.55 1.09
CA TYR A 199 13.93 4.67 1.66
C TYR A 199 13.43 5.65 0.61
N GLY A 200 14.25 5.99 -0.40
CA GLY A 200 13.81 6.83 -1.52
C GLY A 200 12.70 6.18 -2.35
N HIS A 201 12.80 4.86 -2.58
CA HIS A 201 11.74 4.13 -3.27
C HIS A 201 10.44 4.08 -2.45
N TRP A 202 10.52 3.74 -1.17
CA TRP A 202 9.37 3.70 -0.28
C TRP A 202 8.75 5.08 -0.12
N SER A 203 9.55 6.14 0.06
CA SER A 203 9.01 7.48 0.19
C SER A 203 8.21 7.89 -1.05
N HIS A 204 8.71 7.56 -2.23
CA HIS A 204 8.02 7.77 -3.50
C HIS A 204 6.75 6.91 -3.63
N CYS A 205 6.77 5.64 -3.22
CA CYS A 205 5.58 4.79 -3.20
C CYS A 205 4.48 5.35 -2.29
N PHE A 206 4.85 5.83 -1.10
CA PHE A 206 3.89 6.47 -0.20
C PHE A 206 3.34 7.77 -0.81
N ASP A 207 4.18 8.63 -1.40
CA ASP A 207 3.73 9.83 -2.12
C ASP A 207 2.69 9.45 -3.19
N TYR A 208 3.00 8.46 -4.03
CA TYR A 208 2.07 7.95 -5.04
C TYR A 208 0.73 7.51 -4.43
N LEU A 209 0.76 6.71 -3.35
CA LEU A 209 -0.47 6.26 -2.66
C LEU A 209 -1.27 7.41 -2.07
N ALA A 210 -0.61 8.39 -1.44
CA ALA A 210 -1.28 9.58 -0.91
C ALA A 210 -1.97 10.37 -2.03
N GLN A 211 -1.29 10.54 -3.16
CA GLN A 211 -1.87 11.19 -4.33
C GLN A 211 -3.02 10.37 -4.93
N THR A 212 -2.95 9.05 -4.93
CA THR A 212 -4.05 8.15 -5.35
C THR A 212 -5.28 8.32 -4.48
N ILE A 213 -5.12 8.29 -3.15
CA ILE A 213 -6.21 8.48 -2.20
C ILE A 213 -6.86 9.86 -2.40
N LEU A 214 -6.05 10.93 -2.47
CA LEU A 214 -6.53 12.28 -2.72
C LEU A 214 -7.16 12.47 -4.11
N CYS A 215 -6.79 11.66 -5.09
CA CYS A 215 -7.37 11.70 -6.44
C CYS A 215 -8.70 10.95 -6.50
N ALA A 216 -8.83 9.84 -5.76
CA ALA A 216 -10.06 9.09 -5.64
C ALA A 216 -11.09 9.87 -4.81
N ALA A 217 -10.62 10.57 -3.78
CA ALA A 217 -11.44 11.42 -2.89
C ALA A 217 -12.70 10.71 -2.41
N ASP A 218 -12.53 9.47 -1.90
CA ASP A 218 -13.64 8.65 -1.45
C ASP A 218 -14.43 9.34 -0.33
N ASP A 219 -15.62 9.82 -0.70
CA ASP A 219 -16.50 10.63 0.14
C ASP A 219 -17.46 9.78 0.99
N THR A 220 -17.28 8.46 0.96
CA THR A 220 -18.10 7.51 1.72
C THR A 220 -18.07 7.83 3.22
N LEU A 221 -19.25 7.96 3.81
CA LEU A 221 -19.43 8.17 5.24
C LEU A 221 -19.39 6.84 5.98
N GLU A 222 -18.32 6.62 6.74
CA GLU A 222 -18.14 5.44 7.56
C GLU A 222 -18.78 5.62 8.93
N ARG A 223 -19.76 4.78 9.24
CA ARG A 223 -20.46 4.83 10.53
C ARG A 223 -19.56 4.35 11.68
N PRO A 224 -19.68 4.93 12.87
CA PRO A 224 -19.03 4.39 14.06
C PRO A 224 -19.77 3.12 14.52
N LYS A 225 -19.01 2.08 14.87
CA LYS A 225 -19.50 0.84 15.47
C LYS A 225 -19.30 0.85 16.98
N LYS A 226 -20.30 0.31 17.68
CA LYS A 226 -20.30 0.15 19.13
C LYS A 226 -19.49 -1.09 19.52
N LEU A 227 -18.52 -0.91 20.39
CA LEU A 227 -17.69 -1.97 20.95
C LEU A 227 -17.87 -1.99 22.47
N VAL A 228 -17.91 -3.18 23.06
CA VAL A 228 -17.94 -3.33 24.52
C VAL A 228 -16.70 -4.09 24.96
N TYR A 229 -15.82 -3.41 25.69
CA TYR A 229 -14.59 -3.99 26.21
C TYR A 229 -14.48 -3.71 27.71
N ASP A 230 -14.27 -4.76 28.50
CA ASP A 230 -14.19 -4.68 29.98
C ASP A 230 -15.37 -3.91 30.62
N GLY A 231 -16.59 -4.16 30.12
CA GLY A 231 -17.81 -3.50 30.59
C GLY A 231 -17.93 -2.01 30.22
N LYS A 232 -17.01 -1.46 29.42
CA LYS A 232 -17.04 -0.09 28.92
C LYS A 232 -17.42 -0.06 27.44
N VAL A 233 -18.22 0.94 27.07
CA VAL A 233 -18.63 1.18 25.69
C VAL A 233 -17.61 2.08 24.99
N TYR A 234 -17.18 1.66 23.81
CA TYR A 234 -16.31 2.39 22.92
C TYR A 234 -16.99 2.51 21.54
N TRP A 235 -16.58 3.51 20.78
CA TRP A 235 -17.01 3.68 19.40
C TRP A 235 -15.78 3.71 18.51
N ARG A 236 -15.82 2.94 17.41
CA ARG A 236 -14.73 2.82 16.44
C ARG A 236 -15.29 2.87 15.03
N ASN A 237 -14.65 3.61 14.15
CA ASN A 237 -14.87 3.53 12.71
C ASN A 237 -13.83 2.55 12.14
N ASP A 238 -14.30 1.49 11.47
CA ASP A 238 -13.45 0.48 10.84
C ASP A 238 -13.73 0.34 9.32
N GLY A 239 -14.62 1.17 8.78
CA GLY A 239 -15.10 1.14 7.40
C GLY A 239 -15.96 -0.06 7.02
N ALA A 240 -16.00 -1.11 7.83
CA ALA A 240 -16.69 -2.34 7.46
C ALA A 240 -18.21 -2.16 7.48
N GLY A 241 -18.85 -2.53 6.36
CA GLY A 241 -20.28 -2.31 6.12
C GLY A 241 -20.62 -0.95 5.52
N ALA A 242 -19.63 -0.07 5.28
CA ALA A 242 -19.85 1.13 4.49
C ALA A 242 -19.98 0.79 2.99
N THR A 243 -20.88 1.49 2.30
CA THR A 243 -21.08 1.31 0.85
C THR A 243 -20.31 2.37 0.09
N HIS A 244 -19.35 1.94 -0.72
CA HIS A 244 -18.49 2.82 -1.52
C HIS A 244 -18.98 2.94 -2.97
N GLN A 245 -18.69 4.08 -3.60
CA GLN A 245 -18.98 4.31 -5.02
C GLN A 245 -17.79 3.88 -5.90
N CYS A 246 -17.69 2.58 -6.17
CA CYS A 246 -16.56 2.00 -6.90
C CYS A 246 -16.77 1.95 -8.43
N ARG A 247 -15.66 1.98 -9.19
CA ARG A 247 -15.66 1.64 -10.62
C ARG A 247 -15.49 0.13 -10.80
N ASP A 248 -16.34 -0.49 -11.61
CA ASP A 248 -16.32 -1.93 -11.91
C ASP A 248 -14.95 -2.43 -12.42
N PRO A 249 -14.19 -3.27 -11.71
CA PRO A 249 -12.84 -3.61 -12.12
C PRO A 249 -12.74 -4.58 -13.31
N ARG A 250 -13.83 -5.21 -13.74
CA ARG A 250 -13.81 -6.31 -14.73
C ARG A 250 -13.04 -5.99 -16.00
N LEU A 251 -13.24 -4.79 -16.56
CA LEU A 251 -12.51 -4.35 -17.75
C LEU A 251 -11.00 -4.34 -17.54
N LEU A 252 -10.56 -3.81 -16.40
CA LEU A 252 -9.14 -3.67 -16.09
C LEU A 252 -8.50 -5.04 -15.86
N TRP A 253 -9.22 -5.94 -15.18
CA TRP A 253 -8.81 -7.33 -15.02
C TRP A 253 -8.67 -8.02 -16.39
N GLU A 254 -9.72 -7.99 -17.21
CA GLU A 254 -9.78 -8.63 -18.52
C GLU A 254 -8.62 -8.20 -19.43
N ILE A 255 -8.36 -6.90 -19.56
CA ILE A 255 -7.27 -6.39 -20.39
C ILE A 255 -5.89 -6.76 -19.82
N SER A 256 -5.74 -6.75 -18.49
CA SER A 256 -4.48 -7.13 -17.84
C SER A 256 -4.16 -8.60 -18.12
N VAL A 257 -5.14 -9.49 -17.99
CA VAL A 257 -4.95 -10.93 -18.26
C VAL A 257 -4.73 -11.19 -19.75
N ARG A 258 -5.53 -10.59 -20.65
CA ARG A 258 -5.33 -10.68 -22.11
C ARG A 258 -3.92 -10.30 -22.55
N SER A 259 -3.37 -9.25 -21.95
CA SER A 259 -2.04 -8.75 -22.29
C SER A 259 -0.91 -9.74 -22.02
N GLN A 260 -1.14 -10.72 -21.13
CA GLN A 260 -0.18 -11.80 -20.86
C GLN A 260 -0.13 -12.81 -22.00
N ASP A 261 -1.28 -13.09 -22.63
CA ASP A 261 -1.38 -14.04 -23.73
C ASP A 261 -0.93 -13.41 -25.06
N LYS A 262 -1.28 -12.14 -25.28
CA LYS A 262 -0.93 -11.40 -26.50
C LYS A 262 -0.71 -9.91 -26.21
N PRO A 263 0.36 -9.29 -26.75
CA PRO A 263 0.55 -7.85 -26.63
C PRO A 263 -0.66 -7.04 -27.15
N MET A 264 -1.07 -6.05 -26.36
CA MET A 264 -2.18 -5.14 -26.70
C MET A 264 -1.72 -4.07 -27.72
N ASN A 265 -2.60 -3.69 -28.65
CA ASN A 265 -2.30 -2.62 -29.60
C ASN A 265 -2.60 -1.25 -28.97
N MET A 266 -1.54 -0.50 -28.66
CA MET A 266 -1.64 0.85 -28.08
C MET A 266 -1.63 1.96 -29.15
N THR A 267 -1.68 1.63 -30.43
CA THR A 267 -1.68 2.64 -31.51
C THR A 267 -2.91 3.54 -31.38
N GLY A 268 -2.69 4.84 -31.21
CA GLY A 268 -3.76 5.83 -31.08
C GLY A 268 -4.16 6.20 -29.66
N TRP A 269 -3.55 5.57 -28.63
CA TRP A 269 -3.70 6.03 -27.25
C TRP A 269 -3.15 7.45 -27.08
N LYS A 270 -3.79 8.24 -26.20
CA LYS A 270 -3.40 9.62 -25.89
C LYS A 270 -3.50 9.86 -24.39
N GLU A 271 -2.67 10.78 -23.90
CA GLU A 271 -2.69 11.24 -22.51
C GLU A 271 -4.10 11.63 -22.06
N GLY A 272 -4.49 11.21 -20.85
CA GLY A 272 -5.82 11.41 -20.30
C GLY A 272 -6.89 10.37 -20.70
N ILE A 273 -6.63 9.51 -21.70
CA ILE A 273 -7.56 8.43 -22.07
C ILE A 273 -7.26 7.19 -21.22
N GLY A 274 -8.22 6.79 -20.37
CA GLY A 274 -8.10 5.60 -19.53
C GLY A 274 -8.32 4.29 -20.29
N ALA A 275 -7.84 3.16 -19.74
CA ALA A 275 -8.01 1.83 -20.34
C ALA A 275 -9.47 1.48 -20.65
N ARG A 276 -10.42 1.91 -19.81
CA ARG A 276 -11.85 1.70 -20.04
C ARG A 276 -12.33 2.29 -21.34
N GLU A 277 -12.01 3.55 -21.57
CA GLU A 277 -12.38 4.26 -22.78
C GLU A 277 -11.60 3.72 -23.98
N PHE A 278 -10.31 3.51 -23.81
CA PHE A 278 -9.43 3.06 -24.89
C PHE A 278 -9.80 1.67 -25.44
N PHE A 279 -10.15 0.73 -24.55
CA PHE A 279 -10.47 -0.64 -24.92
C PHE A 279 -11.98 -0.95 -24.99
N ALA A 280 -12.86 0.04 -24.77
CA ALA A 280 -14.31 -0.16 -24.74
C ALA A 280 -14.84 -0.92 -25.96
N LYS A 281 -14.52 -0.41 -27.16
CA LYS A 281 -15.00 -0.99 -28.42
C LYS A 281 -14.50 -2.43 -28.65
N GLU A 282 -13.24 -2.69 -28.33
CA GLU A 282 -12.68 -4.05 -28.46
C GLU A 282 -13.44 -5.03 -27.57
N LEU A 283 -13.78 -4.62 -26.35
CA LEU A 283 -14.50 -5.47 -25.40
C LEU A 283 -15.99 -5.61 -25.72
N GLU A 284 -16.63 -4.58 -26.27
CA GLU A 284 -17.99 -4.70 -26.80
C GLU A 284 -18.07 -5.76 -27.92
N GLU A 285 -17.05 -5.83 -28.78
CA GLU A 285 -17.00 -6.79 -29.90
C GLU A 285 -16.59 -8.20 -29.45
N THR A 286 -15.69 -8.31 -28.47
CA THR A 286 -15.06 -9.59 -28.10
C THR A 286 -15.61 -10.24 -26.82
N GLY A 287 -16.38 -9.50 -26.03
CA GLY A 287 -16.90 -9.91 -24.72
C GLY A 287 -15.84 -10.02 -23.64
N TYR A 288 -16.26 -10.41 -22.42
CA TYR A 288 -15.36 -10.79 -21.32
C TYR A 288 -15.10 -12.30 -21.38
N LYS A 289 -13.84 -12.72 -21.24
CA LYS A 289 -13.42 -14.12 -21.38
C LYS A 289 -12.80 -14.70 -20.13
N TYR A 290 -12.22 -13.86 -19.26
CA TYR A 290 -11.53 -14.32 -18.08
C TYR A 290 -12.42 -14.12 -16.84
N GLU A 291 -12.50 -15.16 -16.02
CA GLU A 291 -13.16 -15.08 -14.73
C GLU A 291 -12.41 -14.10 -13.82
N ILE A 292 -13.18 -13.30 -13.08
CA ILE A 292 -12.65 -12.37 -12.09
C ILE A 292 -12.67 -13.02 -10.72
N PRO A 293 -11.58 -12.93 -9.92
CA PRO A 293 -11.59 -13.46 -8.56
C PRO A 293 -12.64 -12.74 -7.70
N GLU A 294 -13.29 -13.48 -6.80
CA GLU A 294 -14.34 -12.96 -5.94
C GLU A 294 -13.90 -11.72 -5.14
N SER A 295 -12.63 -11.65 -4.72
CA SER A 295 -12.09 -10.50 -3.99
C SER A 295 -12.19 -9.17 -4.74
N TRP A 296 -12.35 -9.20 -6.07
CA TRP A 296 -12.52 -8.01 -6.91
C TRP A 296 -14.01 -7.66 -7.16
N SER A 297 -14.92 -8.58 -6.87
CA SER A 297 -16.37 -8.40 -7.02
C SER A 297 -17.13 -8.42 -5.69
N LEU A 298 -16.43 -8.64 -4.57
CA LEU A 298 -17.02 -8.70 -3.25
C LEU A 298 -17.71 -7.36 -2.92
N GLY A 299 -18.99 -7.43 -2.51
CA GLY A 299 -19.76 -6.24 -2.16
C GLY A 299 -20.22 -5.38 -3.34
N VAL A 300 -20.04 -5.82 -4.60
CA VAL A 300 -20.66 -5.17 -5.76
C VAL A 300 -22.14 -5.57 -5.80
N VAL A 301 -23.02 -4.62 -5.44
CA VAL A 301 -24.49 -4.79 -5.40
C VAL A 301 -25.12 -4.42 -6.73
#